data_AF-A0A661L1S7-F1
#
_entry.id   AF-A0A661L1S7-F1
#
_cell.length_a   1.000
_cell.length_b   1.000
_cell.length_c   1.000
_cell.angle_alpha   90.00
_cell.angle_beta   90.00
_cell.angle_gamma   90.00
#
_symmetry.space_group_name_H-M   'P 1'
#
loop_
_entity.id
_entity.type
_entity.pdbx_description
1 polymer ?
#
loop_
_entity_poly.entity_id
_entity_poly.type
_entity_poly.pdbx_seq_one_letter_code
_entity_poly.pdbx_strand_id
1 'polypeptide(L)'
;MPYKKHKTVFKRLRQSLKRRERNRIVRGSVRAVLKAIRNYKTPEEVMKRLAWTIKAEDQDQLKKILMAKMYSIVDKAYQKGVIHRNKAARHKAQIAEWFNNLQAQ
;
A
#
# COMPACT_ATOMS: atom_id res chain seq x y z
N MET A 1 16.06 22.80 -28.78
CA MET A 1 16.37 21.37 -29.02
C MET A 1 15.26 20.75 -29.87
N PRO A 2 15.54 20.25 -31.08
CA PRO A 2 14.50 19.77 -31.98
C PRO A 2 14.00 18.43 -31.45
N TYR A 3 12.89 18.47 -30.73
CA TYR A 3 12.19 17.31 -30.21
C TYR A 3 11.77 16.41 -31.39
N LYS A 4 12.14 15.12 -31.35
CA LYS A 4 11.73 14.11 -32.34
C LYS A 4 10.21 14.19 -32.59
N LYS A 5 9.81 14.69 -33.76
CA LYS A 5 8.41 14.87 -34.22
C LYS A 5 7.70 13.55 -34.56
N HIS A 6 8.09 12.41 -33.98
CA HIS A 6 7.48 11.14 -34.31
C HIS A 6 6.21 10.91 -33.49
N LYS A 7 5.12 10.50 -34.16
CA LYS A 7 3.83 10.14 -33.54
C LYS A 7 3.98 9.15 -32.37
N THR A 8 5.00 8.30 -32.42
CA THR A 8 5.35 7.34 -31.35
C THR A 8 5.76 8.02 -30.05
N VAL A 9 6.48 9.14 -30.09
CA VAL A 9 6.91 9.91 -28.91
C VAL A 9 5.70 10.48 -28.19
N PHE A 10 4.80 11.15 -28.91
CA PHE A 10 3.54 11.66 -28.35
C PHE A 10 2.65 10.54 -27.78
N LYS A 11 2.64 9.35 -28.40
CA LYS A 11 1.98 8.17 -27.85
C LYS A 11 2.61 7.73 -26.52
N ARG A 12 3.94 7.66 -26.42
CA ARG A 12 4.65 7.30 -25.18
C ARG A 12 4.38 8.33 -24.08
N LEU A 13 4.37 9.63 -24.40
CA LEU A 13 4.01 10.70 -23.46
C LEU A 13 2.61 10.47 -22.86
N ARG A 14 1.59 10.29 -23.71
CA ARG A 14 0.21 10.02 -23.26
C ARG A 14 0.11 8.77 -22.38
N GLN A 15 0.79 7.70 -22.75
CA GLN A 15 0.84 6.47 -21.93
C GLN A 15 1.53 6.70 -20.59
N SER A 16 2.61 7.49 -20.56
CA SER A 16 3.36 7.78 -19.34
C SER A 16 2.54 8.55 -18.31
N LEU A 17 1.72 9.51 -18.75
CA LEU A 17 0.80 10.28 -17.89
C LEU A 17 -0.23 9.35 -17.23
N LYS A 18 -0.89 8.50 -18.02
CA LYS A 18 -1.84 7.50 -17.51
C LYS A 18 -1.20 6.55 -16.48
N ARG A 19 0.01 6.05 -16.77
CA ARG A 19 0.77 5.20 -15.83
C ARG A 19 1.15 5.96 -14.56
N ARG A 20 1.54 7.23 -14.68
CA ARG A 20 1.91 8.09 -13.54
C ARG A 20 0.75 8.27 -12.58
N GLU A 21 -0.44 8.58 -13.08
CA GLU A 21 -1.65 8.75 -12.26
C GLU A 21 -2.03 7.46 -11.53
N ARG A 22 -2.10 6.34 -12.25
CA ARG A 22 -2.35 5.02 -11.64
C ARG A 22 -1.32 4.71 -10.55
N ASN A 23 -0.03 4.90 -10.85
CA ASN A 23 1.05 4.60 -9.93
C ASN A 23 1.06 5.53 -8.72
N ARG A 24 0.64 6.80 -8.88
CA ARG A 24 0.48 7.76 -7.78
C ARG A 24 -0.52 7.26 -6.76
N ILE A 25 -1.69 6.81 -7.22
CA ILE A 25 -2.75 6.27 -6.35
C ILE A 25 -2.26 5.03 -5.62
N VAL A 26 -1.73 4.04 -6.36
CA VAL A 26 -1.26 2.77 -5.76
C VAL A 26 -0.13 3.00 -4.75
N ARG A 27 0.87 3.86 -5.06
CA ARG A 27 1.91 4.23 -4.08
C ARG A 27 1.33 4.99 -2.89
N GLY A 28 0.35 5.84 -3.12
CA GLY A 28 -0.35 6.59 -2.07
C GLY A 28 -1.01 5.66 -1.07
N SER A 29 -1.74 4.65 -1.54
CA SER A 29 -2.39 3.64 -0.68
C SER A 29 -1.38 2.88 0.19
N VAL A 30 -0.28 2.41 -0.38
CA VAL A 30 0.79 1.72 0.39
C VAL A 30 1.39 2.66 1.44
N ARG A 31 1.68 3.91 1.08
CA ARG A 31 2.23 4.90 2.01
C ARG A 31 1.25 5.26 3.14
N ALA A 32 -0.05 5.32 2.84
CA ALA A 32 -1.07 5.59 3.85
C ALA A 32 -1.11 4.48 4.91
N VAL A 33 -1.06 3.20 4.49
CA VAL A 33 -0.97 2.05 5.40
C VAL A 33 0.27 2.15 6.28
N LEU A 34 1.45 2.35 5.68
CA LEU A 34 2.71 2.45 6.44
C LEU A 34 2.73 3.64 7.40
N LYS A 35 2.15 4.78 7.01
CA LYS A 35 2.06 5.96 7.88
C LYS A 35 1.08 5.72 9.05
N ALA A 36 -0.01 5.01 8.82
CA ALA A 36 -0.96 4.68 9.88
C ALA A 36 -0.29 3.79 10.94
N ILE A 37 0.34 2.70 10.52
CA ILE A 37 1.06 1.77 11.41
C ILE A 37 2.18 2.48 12.21
N ARG A 38 2.90 3.41 11.58
CA ARG A 38 3.99 4.14 12.24
C ARG A 38 3.49 5.11 13.32
N ASN A 39 2.33 5.73 13.11
CA ASN A 39 1.85 6.81 13.96
C ASN A 39 0.93 6.33 15.08
N TYR A 40 0.21 5.22 14.87
CA TYR A 40 -0.82 4.73 15.77
C TYR A 40 -0.41 3.36 16.31
N LYS A 41 -0.65 3.14 17.60
CA LYS A 41 -0.37 1.86 18.25
C LYS A 41 -1.62 0.97 18.23
N THR A 42 -2.81 1.51 18.43
CA THR A 42 -4.00 0.67 18.52
C THR A 42 -4.55 0.30 17.13
N PRO A 43 -5.05 -0.95 16.94
CA PRO A 43 -5.70 -1.36 15.69
C PRO A 43 -6.90 -0.49 15.31
N GLU A 44 -7.65 -0.02 16.30
CA GLU A 44 -8.85 0.81 16.12
C GLU A 44 -8.50 2.19 15.53
N GLU A 45 -7.45 2.84 16.04
CA GLU A 45 -6.98 4.11 15.51
C GLU A 45 -6.51 3.99 14.06
N VAL A 46 -5.79 2.89 13.74
CA VAL A 46 -5.37 2.59 12.38
C VAL A 46 -6.58 2.42 11.46
N MET A 47 -7.60 1.69 11.90
CA MET A 47 -8.84 1.51 11.13
C MET A 47 -9.58 2.82 10.91
N LYS A 48 -9.69 3.65 11.95
CA LYS A 48 -10.30 4.98 11.87
C LYS A 48 -9.53 5.88 10.90
N ARG A 49 -8.20 5.87 10.96
CA ARG A 49 -7.35 6.65 10.05
C ARG A 49 -7.51 6.22 8.60
N LEU A 50 -7.62 4.92 8.36
CA LEU A 50 -7.77 4.34 7.03
C LEU A 50 -9.22 4.30 6.54
N ALA A 51 -10.18 4.76 7.37
CA ALA A 51 -11.62 4.69 7.13
C ALA A 51 -12.08 3.28 6.71
N TRP A 52 -11.55 2.25 7.37
CA TRP A 52 -11.91 0.86 7.10
C TRP A 52 -12.92 0.35 8.12
N THR A 53 -14.10 -0.01 7.64
CA THR A 53 -15.06 -0.77 8.42
C THR A 53 -14.77 -2.25 8.25
N ILE A 54 -14.45 -2.93 9.35
CA ILE A 54 -14.27 -4.38 9.40
C ILE A 54 -15.26 -4.90 10.43
N LYS A 55 -16.10 -5.85 10.02
CA LYS A 55 -16.97 -6.59 10.93
C LYS A 55 -16.17 -7.80 11.40
N ALA A 56 -15.89 -7.87 12.69
CA ALA A 56 -15.25 -9.01 13.33
C ALA A 56 -15.91 -9.21 14.69
N GLU A 57 -16.10 -10.47 15.06
CA GLU A 57 -16.71 -10.85 16.33
C GLU A 57 -15.64 -10.91 17.43
N ASP A 58 -14.44 -11.41 17.09
CA ASP A 58 -13.30 -11.51 17.99
C ASP A 58 -12.14 -10.55 17.67
N GLN A 59 -11.39 -10.16 18.71
CA GLN A 59 -10.19 -9.32 18.56
C GLN A 59 -9.09 -9.99 17.72
N ASP A 60 -8.91 -11.31 17.84
CA ASP A 60 -7.91 -12.04 17.07
C ASP A 60 -8.29 -12.16 15.60
N GLN A 61 -9.58 -12.36 15.33
CA GLN A 61 -10.10 -12.34 13.97
C GLN A 61 -9.94 -10.96 13.33
N LEU A 62 -10.20 -9.89 14.10
CA LEU A 62 -10.01 -8.51 13.65
C LEU A 62 -8.55 -8.27 13.22
N LYS A 63 -7.58 -8.66 14.07
CA LYS A 63 -6.15 -8.53 13.79
C LYS A 63 -5.76 -9.28 12.50
N LYS A 64 -6.21 -10.53 12.34
CA LYS A 64 -5.95 -11.35 11.14
C LYS A 64 -6.50 -10.71 9.87
N ILE A 65 -7.75 -10.22 9.90
CA ILE A 65 -8.38 -9.58 8.73
C ILE A 65 -7.66 -8.27 8.39
N LEU A 66 -7.31 -7.46 9.40
CA LEU A 66 -6.60 -6.21 9.21
C LEU A 66 -5.23 -6.46 8.55
N MET A 67 -4.47 -7.42 9.08
CA MET A 67 -3.17 -7.84 8.54
C MET A 67 -3.28 -8.32 7.09
N ALA A 68 -4.24 -9.19 6.79
CA ALA A 68 -4.48 -9.70 5.44
C ALA A 68 -4.82 -8.56 4.45
N LYS A 69 -5.64 -7.59 4.88
CA LYS A 69 -6.00 -6.42 4.07
C LYS A 69 -4.79 -5.53 3.77
N MET A 70 -3.93 -5.29 4.77
CA MET A 70 -2.68 -4.55 4.59
C MET A 70 -1.73 -5.26 3.61
N TYR A 71 -1.54 -6.57 3.77
CA TYR A 71 -0.74 -7.38 2.83
C TYR A 71 -1.29 -7.34 1.42
N SER A 72 -2.61 -7.48 1.25
CA SER A 72 -3.26 -7.40 -0.06
C SER A 72 -2.93 -6.10 -0.81
N ILE A 73 -2.88 -4.96 -0.11
CA ILE A 73 -2.54 -3.67 -0.72
C ILE A 73 -1.09 -3.65 -1.21
N VAL A 74 -0.16 -4.16 -0.41
CA VAL A 74 1.27 -4.25 -0.76
C VAL A 74 1.48 -5.21 -1.93
N ASP A 75 0.88 -6.40 -1.87
CA ASP A 75 1.04 -7.42 -2.91
C ASP A 75 0.37 -6.99 -4.22
N LYS A 76 -0.79 -6.33 -4.18
CA LYS A 76 -1.40 -5.71 -5.37
C LYS A 76 -0.49 -4.63 -5.97
N ALA A 77 0.23 -3.86 -5.15
CA ALA A 77 1.17 -2.87 -5.67
C ALA A 77 2.38 -3.52 -6.36
N TYR A 78 2.84 -4.66 -5.85
CA TYR A 78 3.88 -5.48 -6.49
C TYR A 78 3.38 -6.11 -7.79
N GLN A 79 2.24 -6.79 -7.78
CA GLN A 79 1.65 -7.43 -8.95
C GLN A 79 1.39 -6.43 -10.08
N LYS A 80 1.00 -5.19 -9.73
CA LYS A 80 0.83 -4.08 -10.69
C LYS A 80 2.15 -3.50 -11.21
N GLY A 81 3.31 -3.96 -10.74
CA GLY A 81 4.64 -3.48 -11.11
C GLY A 81 4.95 -2.07 -10.58
N VAL A 82 4.27 -1.61 -9.53
CA VAL A 82 4.47 -0.25 -8.98
C VAL A 82 5.62 -0.23 -7.97
N ILE A 83 5.84 -1.34 -7.26
CA ILE A 83 6.95 -1.54 -6.33
C ILE A 83 7.69 -2.83 -6.67
N HIS A 84 8.99 -2.86 -6.36
CA HIS A 84 9.83 -4.05 -6.56
C HIS A 84 9.56 -5.12 -5.49
N ARG A 85 9.85 -6.39 -5.80
CA ARG A 85 9.65 -7.54 -4.88
C ARG A 85 10.28 -7.33 -3.50
N ASN A 86 11.52 -6.83 -3.45
CA ASN A 86 12.22 -6.58 -2.18
C ASN A 86 11.55 -5.46 -1.37
N LYS A 87 11.00 -4.46 -2.05
CA LYS A 87 10.28 -3.37 -1.40
C LYS A 87 8.95 -3.85 -0.82
N ALA A 88 8.24 -4.71 -1.55
CA ALA A 88 7.04 -5.36 -1.05
C ALA A 88 7.34 -6.24 0.17
N ALA A 89 8.37 -7.09 0.10
CA ALA A 89 8.82 -7.93 1.20
C ALA A 89 9.15 -7.09 2.45
N ARG A 90 9.92 -6.02 2.29
CA ARG A 90 10.24 -5.10 3.40
C ARG A 90 8.99 -4.49 4.03
N HIS A 91 8.03 -4.05 3.23
CA HIS A 91 6.80 -3.48 3.76
C HIS A 91 5.93 -4.51 4.49
N LYS A 92 5.90 -5.76 4.03
CA LYS A 92 5.24 -6.86 4.76
C LYS A 92 5.93 -7.16 6.09
N ALA A 93 7.26 -7.12 6.13
CA ALA A 93 8.03 -7.27 7.37
C ALA A 93 7.70 -6.16 8.38
N GLN A 94 7.63 -4.90 7.95
CA GLN A 94 7.25 -3.76 8.81
C GLN A 94 5.84 -3.91 9.39
N ILE A 95 4.89 -4.41 8.59
CA ILE A 95 3.53 -4.68 9.06
C ILE A 95 3.56 -5.82 10.09
N ALA A 96 4.27 -6.92 9.82
CA ALA A 96 4.38 -8.06 10.74
C ALA A 96 5.00 -7.64 12.09
N GLU A 97 6.09 -6.88 12.04
CA GLU A 97 6.78 -6.38 13.22
C GLU A 97 5.86 -5.56 14.13
N TRP A 98 5.04 -4.68 13.54
CA TRP A 98 4.06 -3.92 14.31
C TRP A 98 3.02 -4.81 15.00
N PHE A 99 2.48 -5.82 14.31
CA PHE A 99 1.55 -6.78 14.92
C PHE A 99 2.20 -7.60 16.04
N ASN A 100 3.47 -8.01 15.87
CA ASN A 100 4.21 -8.74 16.90
C ASN A 100 4.41 -7.87 18.16
N ASN A 101 4.75 -6.59 17.97
CA ASN A 101 4.89 -5.64 19.07
C ASN A 101 3.57 -5.41 19.83
N LEU A 102 2.42 -5.56 19.16
CA LEU A 102 1.10 -5.51 19.82
C LEU A 102 0.75 -6.79 20.58
N GLN A 103 1.36 -7.92 20.25
CA GLN A 103 1.15 -9.19 20.95
C GLN A 103 2.09 -9.33 22.16
N ALA A 104 3.25 -8.67 22.12
CA ALA A 104 4.24 -8.68 23.19
C ALA A 104 3.94 -7.70 24.33
N GLN A 105 2.98 -6.79 24.15
CA GLN A 105 2.44 -5.89 25.17
C GLN A 105 1.17 -6.48 25.79
#